data_AF-A0A2X2X410-F1
#
_entry.id   AF-A0A2X2X410-F1
#
_cell.length_a   1.000
_cell.length_b   1.000
_cell.length_c   1.000
_cell.angle_alpha   90.00
_cell.angle_beta   90.00
_cell.angle_gamma   90.00
#
_symmetry.space_group_name_H-M   'P 1'
#
loop_
_entity.id
_entity.type
_entity.pdbx_description
1 polymer ?
#
loop_
_entity_poly.entity_id
_entity_poly.type
_entity_poly.pdbx_seq_one_letter_code
_entity_poly.pdbx_strand_id
1 'polypeptide(L)'
;MKFIRCTSRTGPDTTHYEFLADTMWSDFAYGRNAVYPEGHHGNAVLSRYPIEHYENRDVSVGGSEKRGVLYCRIVPPMLAQPIHVMCVHLGLREGHRQAQLDMLVEWVNALPESEPVVVAGDFNDWRQKANYPLKASAGLEEIFTRAHGRPARTFPVRLPILRLDRIYVKNANASSPAALPLRNWRHLSDHAPLSAEIHL
;
A
#
# COMPACT_ATOMS: atom_id res chain seq x y z
N MET A 1 7.51 6.14 -4.98
CA MET A 1 6.16 5.96 -5.58
C MET A 1 5.75 4.52 -5.39
N LYS A 2 4.64 4.23 -4.71
CA LYS A 2 4.19 2.85 -4.45
C LYS A 2 2.89 2.64 -5.21
N PHE A 3 2.90 1.69 -6.14
CA PHE A 3 1.79 1.42 -7.05
C PHE A 3 0.97 0.25 -6.54
N ILE A 4 -0.31 0.44 -6.31
CA ILE A 4 -1.28 -0.66 -6.13
C ILE A 4 -1.99 -0.80 -7.48
N ARG A 5 -1.70 -1.88 -8.22
CA ARG A 5 -2.37 -2.19 -9.48
C ARG A 5 -3.63 -3.00 -9.17
N CYS A 6 -4.81 -2.41 -9.34
CA CYS A 6 -6.08 -3.16 -9.32
C CYS A 6 -6.45 -3.48 -10.77
N THR A 7 -6.50 -4.76 -11.16
CA THR A 7 -6.89 -5.20 -12.51
C THR A 7 -8.00 -6.23 -12.44
N SER A 8 -9.08 -6.01 -13.20
CA SER A 8 -9.98 -7.08 -13.64
C SER A 8 -9.52 -7.58 -15.02
N ARG A 9 -9.56 -8.90 -15.26
CA ARG A 9 -9.04 -9.59 -16.47
C ARG A 9 -9.65 -9.01 -17.76
N THR A 10 -8.85 -8.73 -18.81
CA THR A 10 -8.56 -9.63 -19.94
C THR A 10 -7.42 -9.07 -20.83
N GLY A 11 -6.52 -9.93 -21.34
CA GLY A 11 -5.62 -9.63 -22.49
C GLY A 11 -4.11 -9.91 -22.26
N PRO A 12 -3.36 -10.43 -23.26
CA PRO A 12 -2.02 -11.00 -23.09
C PRO A 12 -0.87 -9.97 -23.10
N ASP A 13 0.25 -10.43 -22.53
CA ASP A 13 1.58 -9.83 -22.36
C ASP A 13 2.00 -8.71 -23.33
N THR A 14 2.48 -7.58 -22.78
CA THR A 14 3.65 -6.88 -23.34
C THR A 14 4.27 -5.87 -22.36
N THR A 15 5.59 -5.98 -22.21
CA THR A 15 6.50 -5.13 -21.45
C THR A 15 6.80 -3.80 -22.15
N HIS A 16 6.25 -2.69 -21.63
CA HIS A 16 6.83 -1.33 -21.69
C HIS A 16 6.02 -0.38 -20.77
N TYR A 17 6.34 -0.34 -19.48
CA TYR A 17 5.50 0.35 -18.47
C TYR A 17 5.93 1.81 -18.18
N GLU A 18 7.14 2.22 -18.55
CA GLU A 18 7.66 3.57 -18.26
C GLU A 18 7.00 4.67 -19.12
N PHE A 19 6.46 4.32 -20.28
CA PHE A 19 5.78 5.27 -21.19
C PHE A 19 4.25 5.29 -21.04
N LEU A 20 3.66 4.34 -20.29
CA LEU A 20 2.20 4.22 -20.09
C LEU A 20 1.70 4.96 -18.85
N ALA A 21 2.61 5.50 -18.03
CA ALA A 21 2.30 6.20 -16.80
C ALA A 21 1.34 7.39 -17.00
N ASP A 22 1.68 8.28 -17.94
CA ASP A 22 0.90 9.51 -18.18
C ASP A 22 -0.44 9.26 -18.89
N THR A 23 -0.67 8.06 -19.43
CA THR A 23 -1.90 7.72 -20.16
C THR A 23 -2.79 6.71 -19.45
N MET A 24 -2.32 6.00 -18.42
CA MET A 24 -3.12 4.97 -17.72
C MET A 24 -3.77 5.43 -16.42
N TRP A 25 -3.29 6.48 -15.77
CA TRP A 25 -3.86 6.97 -14.51
C TRP A 25 -4.64 8.24 -14.75
N SER A 26 -5.97 8.11 -14.74
CA SER A 26 -6.88 9.24 -14.89
C SER A 26 -7.04 10.05 -13.60
N ASP A 27 -6.67 9.48 -12.45
CA ASP A 27 -6.87 10.11 -11.14
C ASP A 27 -5.73 9.80 -10.16
N PHE A 28 -5.47 10.73 -9.24
CA PHE A 28 -4.40 10.62 -8.25
C PHE A 28 -4.69 11.40 -6.97
N ALA A 29 -4.14 10.90 -5.87
CA ALA A 29 -4.16 11.57 -4.58
C ALA A 29 -2.76 11.64 -3.99
N TYR A 30 -2.45 12.76 -3.32
CA TYR A 30 -1.16 12.98 -2.66
C TYR A 30 -1.36 13.53 -1.24
N GLY A 31 -0.82 12.80 -0.26
CA GLY A 31 -0.86 13.15 1.16
C GLY A 31 0.52 13.56 1.66
N ARG A 32 0.69 14.84 1.98
CA ARG A 32 1.95 15.39 2.51
C ARG A 32 2.10 15.04 4.00
N ASN A 33 3.19 14.38 4.36
CA ASN A 33 3.47 14.00 5.75
C ASN A 33 4.49 14.95 6.39
N ALA A 34 5.60 15.23 5.71
CA ALA A 34 6.63 16.14 6.20
C ALA A 34 6.91 17.25 5.18
N VAL A 35 7.05 18.48 5.65
CA VAL A 35 7.39 19.66 4.85
C VAL A 35 8.65 20.28 5.43
N TYR A 36 9.71 20.31 4.64
CA TYR A 36 10.98 20.96 4.94
C TYR A 36 11.25 22.06 3.90
N PRO A 37 12.12 23.05 4.19
CA PRO A 37 12.46 24.11 3.23
C PRO A 37 12.97 23.59 1.88
N GLU A 38 13.58 22.39 1.87
CA GLU A 38 14.21 21.78 0.69
C GLU A 38 13.35 20.69 0.02
N GLY A 39 12.14 20.42 0.53
CA GLY A 39 11.25 19.42 -0.06
C GLY A 39 10.20 18.87 0.89
N HIS A 40 9.36 17.97 0.37
CA HIS A 40 8.34 17.28 1.16
C HIS A 40 8.34 15.78 0.89
N HIS A 41 7.95 15.01 1.90
CA HIS A 41 7.72 13.57 1.75
C HIS A 41 6.28 13.23 2.14
N GLY A 42 5.70 12.26 1.43
CA GLY A 42 4.29 11.93 1.52
C GLY A 42 3.96 10.61 0.87
N ASN A 43 2.70 10.21 0.98
CA ASN A 43 2.15 9.05 0.29
C ASN A 43 1.44 9.51 -0.98
N ALA A 44 1.45 8.66 -2.00
CA ALA A 44 0.69 8.88 -3.23
C ALA A 44 -0.10 7.64 -3.58
N VAL A 45 -1.31 7.83 -4.11
CA VAL A 45 -2.13 6.80 -4.71
C VAL A 45 -2.44 7.24 -6.15
N LEU A 46 -2.23 6.34 -7.10
CA LEU A 46 -2.53 6.54 -8.51
C LEU A 46 -3.59 5.53 -8.90
N SER A 47 -4.62 5.99 -9.59
CA SER A 47 -5.79 5.17 -9.92
C SER A 47 -6.20 5.33 -11.37
N ARG A 48 -6.58 4.21 -11.98
CA ARG A 48 -7.26 4.18 -13.27
C ARG A 48 -8.75 4.55 -13.15
N TYR A 49 -9.31 4.42 -11.95
CA TYR A 49 -10.71 4.69 -11.65
C TYR A 49 -10.85 5.94 -10.78
N PRO A 50 -12.00 6.63 -10.78
CA PRO A 50 -12.17 7.85 -10.01
C PRO A 50 -11.93 7.64 -8.51
N ILE A 51 -11.19 8.56 -7.90
CA ILE A 51 -11.01 8.70 -6.47
C ILE A 51 -12.07 9.69 -5.99
N GLU A 52 -13.18 9.19 -5.47
CA GLU A 52 -14.31 10.03 -5.02
C GLU A 52 -13.94 10.86 -3.79
N HIS A 53 -13.08 10.31 -2.94
CA HIS A 53 -12.63 10.96 -1.72
C HIS A 53 -11.22 10.51 -1.35
N TYR A 54 -10.42 11.41 -0.80
CA TYR A 54 -9.15 11.06 -0.16
C TYR A 54 -8.91 11.91 1.09
N GLU A 55 -8.21 11.32 2.05
CA GLU A 55 -7.85 11.95 3.31
C GLU A 55 -6.42 11.52 3.69
N ASN A 56 -5.56 12.46 4.07
CA ASN A 56 -4.26 12.13 4.64
C ASN A 56 -4.30 12.33 6.16
N ARG A 57 -4.29 11.23 6.90
CA ARG A 57 -4.38 11.26 8.35
C ARG A 57 -3.00 11.22 8.98
N ASP A 58 -2.72 12.16 9.89
CA ASP A 58 -1.50 12.18 10.69
C ASP A 58 -1.52 10.99 11.68
N VAL A 59 -0.50 10.13 11.58
CA VAL A 59 -0.27 9.00 12.49
C VAL A 59 1.08 9.15 13.22
N SER A 60 1.54 10.38 13.37
CA SER A 60 2.79 10.67 14.09
C SER A 60 2.63 10.37 15.57
N VAL A 61 3.62 9.68 16.13
CA VAL A 61 3.64 9.31 17.55
C VAL A 61 4.69 10.15 18.26
N GLY A 62 4.25 10.98 19.20
CA GLY A 62 5.10 11.96 19.89
C GLY A 62 5.68 13.03 18.96
N GLY A 63 6.78 13.67 19.37
CA GLY A 63 7.48 14.70 18.58
C GLY A 63 8.41 14.14 17.50
N SER A 64 8.07 12.99 16.90
CA SER A 64 8.93 12.29 15.94
C SER A 64 8.69 12.69 14.50
N GLU A 65 9.39 12.03 13.57
CA GLU A 65 9.24 12.25 12.13
C GLU A 65 7.77 12.13 11.73
N LYS A 66 7.29 13.11 10.95
CA LYS A 66 5.90 13.15 10.55
C LYS A 66 5.55 11.96 9.66
N ARG A 67 4.44 11.31 9.99
CA ARG A 67 3.95 10.09 9.34
C ARG A 67 2.47 10.23 9.05
N GLY A 68 2.03 9.70 7.92
CA GLY A 68 0.63 9.73 7.56
C GLY A 68 0.19 8.46 6.86
N VAL A 69 -1.12 8.24 6.88
CA VAL A 69 -1.80 7.24 6.08
C VAL A 69 -2.69 7.98 5.10
N LEU A 70 -2.43 7.79 3.80
CA LEU A 70 -3.26 8.36 2.74
C LEU A 70 -4.37 7.36 2.43
N TYR A 71 -5.58 7.72 2.82
CA TYR A 71 -6.80 6.99 2.51
C TYR A 71 -7.40 7.53 1.20
N CYS A 72 -7.94 6.62 0.38
CA CYS A 72 -8.66 6.91 -0.85
C CYS A 72 -9.88 6.00 -0.95
N ARG A 73 -11.04 6.56 -1.27
CA ARG A 73 -12.25 5.84 -1.67
C ARG A 73 -12.32 5.85 -3.19
N ILE A 74 -12.02 4.71 -3.80
CA ILE A 74 -12.01 4.55 -5.25
C ILE A 74 -13.35 3.96 -5.68
N VAL A 75 -13.96 4.47 -6.76
CA VAL A 75 -15.25 4.02 -7.28
C VAL A 75 -15.11 3.47 -8.71
N PRO A 76 -14.70 2.21 -8.86
CA PRO A 76 -14.60 1.59 -10.17
C PRO A 76 -16.01 1.35 -10.76
N PRO A 77 -16.31 1.78 -12.01
CA PRO A 77 -17.69 1.84 -12.53
C PRO A 77 -18.38 0.48 -12.73
N MET A 78 -17.63 -0.62 -12.82
CA MET A 78 -18.17 -1.99 -12.88
C MET A 78 -18.39 -2.66 -11.51
N LEU A 79 -18.13 -1.98 -10.40
CA LEU A 79 -18.36 -2.51 -9.05
C LEU A 79 -19.56 -1.83 -8.40
N ALA A 80 -20.32 -2.60 -7.62
CA ALA A 80 -21.47 -2.08 -6.88
C ALA A 80 -21.06 -1.28 -5.62
N GLN A 81 -19.85 -1.53 -5.11
CA GLN A 81 -19.31 -0.91 -3.91
C GLN A 81 -17.92 -0.32 -4.18
N PRO A 82 -17.53 0.75 -3.48
CA PRO A 82 -16.21 1.34 -3.64
C PRO A 82 -15.12 0.42 -3.09
N ILE A 83 -13.88 0.77 -3.35
CA ILE A 83 -12.70 0.15 -2.75
C ILE A 83 -12.04 1.18 -1.84
N HIS A 84 -11.81 0.79 -0.59
CA HIS A 84 -11.03 1.57 0.36
C HIS A 84 -9.56 1.25 0.22
N VAL A 85 -8.76 2.23 -0.18
CA VAL A 85 -7.31 2.08 -0.33
C VAL A 85 -6.60 2.93 0.71
N MET A 86 -5.65 2.33 1.43
CA MET A 86 -4.81 3.03 2.41
C MET A 86 -3.33 2.84 2.05
N CYS A 87 -2.64 3.93 1.73
CA CYS A 87 -1.22 3.96 1.46
C CYS A 87 -0.45 4.39 2.70
N VAL A 88 0.42 3.52 3.21
CA VAL A 88 1.13 3.72 4.48
C VAL A 88 2.63 3.89 4.31
N HIS A 89 3.22 4.65 5.22
CA HIS A 89 4.64 4.65 5.50
C HIS A 89 4.78 4.81 7.00
N LEU A 90 5.14 3.73 7.71
CA LEU A 90 5.20 3.72 9.18
C LEU A 90 6.57 4.13 9.72
N GLY A 91 6.63 4.39 11.03
CA GLY A 91 7.83 4.84 11.72
C GLY A 91 8.95 3.79 11.78
N LEU A 92 10.19 4.25 11.96
CA LEU A 92 11.35 3.37 12.09
C LEU A 92 11.50 2.77 13.50
N ARG A 93 10.90 3.39 14.52
CA ARG A 93 10.91 2.89 15.91
C ARG A 93 9.76 1.92 16.13
N GLU A 94 10.06 0.77 16.71
CA GLU A 94 9.08 -0.30 16.96
C GLU A 94 7.86 0.18 17.76
N GLY A 95 8.07 0.90 18.87
CA GLY A 95 6.95 1.42 19.68
C GLY A 95 6.05 2.38 18.90
N HIS A 96 6.61 3.16 17.98
CA HIS A 96 5.81 4.05 17.14
C HIS A 96 5.01 3.26 16.12
N ARG A 97 5.62 2.21 15.51
CA ARG A 97 4.90 1.33 14.60
C ARG A 97 3.72 0.65 15.28
N GLN A 98 3.89 0.12 16.49
CA GLN A 98 2.80 -0.56 17.18
C GLN A 98 1.62 0.40 17.41
N ALA A 99 1.87 1.60 17.94
CA ALA A 99 0.82 2.62 18.07
C ALA A 99 0.18 3.01 16.73
N GLN A 100 0.96 3.10 15.65
CA GLN A 100 0.43 3.38 14.31
C GLN A 100 -0.41 2.23 13.74
N LEU A 101 -0.05 0.98 14.04
CA LEU A 101 -0.83 -0.19 13.68
C LEU A 101 -2.17 -0.19 14.43
N ASP A 102 -2.18 0.20 15.70
CA ASP A 102 -3.43 0.33 16.48
C ASP A 102 -4.35 1.40 15.88
N MET A 103 -3.81 2.58 15.53
CA MET A 103 -4.57 3.63 14.82
C MET A 103 -5.12 3.14 13.47
N LEU A 104 -4.34 2.33 12.73
CA LEU A 104 -4.77 1.76 11.46
C LEU A 104 -5.89 0.73 11.66
N VAL A 105 -5.80 -0.12 12.70
CA VAL A 105 -6.85 -1.08 13.07
C VAL A 105 -8.15 -0.36 13.39
N GLU A 106 -8.10 0.68 14.23
CA GLU A 106 -9.27 1.49 14.56
C GLU A 106 -9.93 2.07 13.31
N TRP A 107 -9.12 2.60 12.38
CA TRP A 107 -9.65 3.18 11.15
C TRP A 107 -10.27 2.12 10.23
N VAL A 108 -9.61 0.99 10.02
CA VAL A 108 -10.12 -0.09 9.16
C VAL A 108 -11.41 -0.68 9.71
N ASN A 109 -11.59 -0.70 11.02
CA ASN A 109 -12.82 -1.16 11.67
C ASN A 109 -13.95 -0.12 11.65
N ALA A 110 -13.65 1.15 11.41
CA ALA A 110 -14.65 2.20 11.23
C ALA A 110 -15.21 2.26 9.80
N LEU A 111 -14.59 1.56 8.84
CA LEU A 111 -15.11 1.43 7.48
C LEU A 111 -16.33 0.48 7.43
N PRO A 112 -17.21 0.62 6.42
CA PRO A 112 -18.33 -0.31 6.22
C PRO A 112 -17.87 -1.78 6.19
N GLU A 113 -18.55 -2.63 6.97
CA GLU A 113 -18.05 -3.97 7.30
C GLU A 113 -17.87 -4.89 6.09
N SER A 114 -18.70 -4.76 5.05
CA SER A 114 -18.65 -5.59 3.84
C SER A 114 -17.82 -5.00 2.71
N GLU A 115 -17.38 -3.74 2.82
CA GLU A 115 -16.67 -3.07 1.75
C GLU A 115 -15.19 -3.53 1.69
N PRO A 116 -14.61 -3.65 0.49
CA PRO A 116 -13.26 -4.14 0.32
C PRO A 116 -12.23 -3.10 0.70
N VAL A 117 -11.22 -3.55 1.45
CA VAL A 117 -10.11 -2.70 1.91
C VAL A 117 -8.79 -3.27 1.41
N VAL A 118 -7.96 -2.39 0.87
CA VAL A 118 -6.56 -2.66 0.51
C VAL A 118 -5.66 -1.71 1.28
N VAL A 119 -4.78 -2.26 2.11
CA VAL A 119 -3.74 -1.48 2.79
C VAL A 119 -2.39 -1.88 2.23
N ALA A 120 -1.64 -0.94 1.67
CA ALA A 120 -0.31 -1.23 1.17
C ALA A 120 0.67 -0.11 1.46
N GLY A 121 1.95 -0.46 1.52
CA GLY A 121 2.98 0.54 1.76
C GLY A 121 4.18 -0.04 2.47
N ASP A 122 4.98 0.86 3.05
CA ASP A 122 6.15 0.49 3.83
C ASP A 122 5.77 0.50 5.30
N PHE A 123 5.75 -0.69 5.88
CA PHE A 123 5.44 -0.88 7.28
C PHE A 123 6.67 -0.71 8.17
N ASN A 124 7.87 -0.58 7.60
CA ASN A 124 9.15 -0.60 8.30
C ASN A 124 9.29 -1.78 9.28
N ASP A 125 8.56 -2.87 8.99
CA ASP A 125 8.39 -4.00 9.89
C ASP A 125 9.29 -5.17 9.51
N TRP A 126 10.61 -4.96 9.61
CA TRP A 126 11.57 -6.05 9.36
C TRP A 126 11.45 -7.21 10.36
N ARG A 127 10.82 -6.98 11.52
CA ARG A 127 10.57 -7.98 12.57
C ARG A 127 9.28 -8.78 12.34
N GLN A 128 8.50 -8.45 11.32
CA GLN A 128 7.25 -9.14 10.95
C GLN A 128 6.21 -9.17 12.08
N LYS A 129 6.12 -8.08 12.86
CA LYS A 129 5.18 -7.92 13.97
C LYS A 129 3.82 -7.34 13.56
N ALA A 130 3.66 -6.85 12.33
CA ALA A 130 2.41 -6.25 11.87
C ALA A 130 1.33 -7.28 11.52
N ASN A 131 1.70 -8.44 10.97
CA ASN A 131 0.73 -9.39 10.42
C ASN A 131 -0.28 -9.91 11.46
N TYR A 132 0.19 -10.32 12.63
CA TYR A 132 -0.66 -10.89 13.67
C TYR A 132 -1.73 -9.91 14.18
N PRO A 133 -1.38 -8.70 14.68
CA PRO A 133 -2.38 -7.76 15.19
C PRO A 133 -3.34 -7.28 14.08
N LEU A 134 -2.84 -7.02 12.87
CA LEU A 134 -3.71 -6.58 11.77
C LEU A 134 -4.75 -7.65 11.37
N LYS A 135 -4.34 -8.92 11.34
CA LYS A 135 -5.27 -10.03 11.09
C LYS A 135 -6.26 -10.22 12.23
N ALA A 136 -5.75 -10.28 13.47
CA ALA A 136 -6.57 -10.58 14.64
C ALA A 136 -7.58 -9.47 14.97
N SER A 137 -7.20 -8.21 14.81
CA SER A 137 -7.99 -7.06 15.26
C SER A 137 -8.76 -6.36 14.14
N ALA A 138 -8.36 -6.51 12.87
CA ALA A 138 -9.01 -5.85 11.74
C ALA A 138 -9.39 -6.77 10.57
N GLY A 139 -9.07 -8.07 10.65
CA GLY A 139 -9.34 -9.03 9.58
C GLY A 139 -8.47 -8.82 8.33
N LEU A 140 -7.37 -8.07 8.44
CA LEU A 140 -6.47 -7.79 7.34
C LEU A 140 -5.52 -8.97 7.09
N GLU A 141 -5.59 -9.54 5.89
CA GLU A 141 -4.72 -10.65 5.49
C GLU A 141 -3.59 -10.19 4.58
N GLU A 142 -2.34 -10.53 4.93
CA GLU A 142 -1.17 -10.20 4.13
C GLU A 142 -1.03 -11.20 2.97
N ILE A 143 -1.04 -10.69 1.73
CA ILE A 143 -1.24 -11.53 0.55
C ILE A 143 -0.01 -12.40 0.22
N PHE A 144 1.21 -11.91 0.50
CA PHE A 144 2.43 -12.70 0.26
C PHE A 144 2.59 -13.80 1.31
N THR A 145 2.22 -13.54 2.55
CA THR A 145 2.21 -14.52 3.63
C THR A 145 1.20 -15.61 3.34
N ARG A 146 0.02 -15.25 2.83
CA ARG A 146 -0.99 -16.22 2.39
C ARG A 146 -0.49 -17.10 1.24
N ALA A 147 0.18 -16.53 0.25
CA ALA A 147 0.63 -17.25 -0.94
C ALA A 147 1.96 -18.02 -0.77
N HIS A 148 2.87 -17.52 0.08
CA HIS A 148 4.27 -17.99 0.16
C HIS A 148 4.77 -18.22 1.60
N GLY A 149 3.88 -18.11 2.59
CA GLY A 149 4.19 -18.32 4.01
C GLY A 149 4.99 -17.18 4.67
N ARG A 150 5.34 -16.12 3.95
CA ARG A 150 6.03 -14.93 4.49
C ARG A 150 5.89 -13.70 3.58
N PRO A 151 6.03 -12.47 4.09
CA PRO A 151 6.00 -11.25 3.27
C PRO A 151 7.13 -11.18 2.24
N ALA A 152 7.01 -10.37 1.19
CA ALA A 152 8.08 -10.17 0.21
C ALA A 152 9.35 -9.51 0.80
N ARG A 153 10.51 -9.78 0.19
CA ARG A 153 11.73 -8.99 0.44
C ARG A 153 11.79 -7.87 -0.59
N THR A 154 11.92 -6.63 -0.13
CA THR A 154 11.87 -5.44 -0.99
C THR A 154 13.06 -4.53 -0.82
N PHE A 155 13.74 -4.56 0.33
CA PHE A 155 14.81 -3.62 0.65
C PHE A 155 16.15 -4.30 1.00
N PRO A 156 17.30 -3.72 0.62
CA PRO A 156 17.44 -2.69 -0.40
C PRO A 156 17.22 -3.29 -1.80
N VAL A 157 16.71 -2.51 -2.75
CA VAL A 157 16.37 -2.93 -4.12
C VAL A 157 17.52 -3.61 -4.88
N ARG A 158 18.78 -3.32 -4.53
CA ARG A 158 19.95 -3.93 -5.17
C ARG A 158 20.16 -5.38 -4.75
N LEU A 159 19.81 -5.70 -3.49
CA LEU A 159 19.89 -7.02 -2.90
C LEU A 159 18.75 -7.17 -1.87
N PRO A 160 17.52 -7.52 -2.28
CA PRO A 160 16.37 -7.53 -1.38
C PRO A 160 16.52 -8.59 -0.29
N ILE A 161 16.75 -8.16 0.95
CA ILE A 161 16.93 -9.01 2.14
C ILE A 161 15.87 -8.71 3.21
N LEU A 162 15.49 -7.44 3.39
CA LEU A 162 14.52 -6.98 4.37
C LEU A 162 13.10 -6.97 3.79
N ARG A 163 12.13 -7.23 4.66
CA ARG A 163 10.71 -7.30 4.35
C ARG A 163 10.04 -6.05 4.93
N LEU A 164 10.10 -4.93 4.23
CA LEU A 164 9.56 -3.67 4.74
C LEU A 164 8.17 -3.38 4.19
N ASP A 165 7.93 -3.69 2.92
CA ASP A 165 6.65 -3.44 2.28
C ASP A 165 5.65 -4.59 2.44
N ARG A 166 4.37 -4.25 2.47
CA ARG A 166 3.26 -5.20 2.60
C ARG A 166 2.09 -4.80 1.71
N ILE A 167 1.27 -5.79 1.38
CA ILE A 167 -0.07 -5.58 0.84
C ILE A 167 -1.03 -6.45 1.66
N TYR A 168 -1.98 -5.81 2.33
CA TYR A 168 -3.05 -6.44 3.07
C TYR A 168 -4.39 -6.23 2.37
N VAL A 169 -5.28 -7.21 2.52
CA VAL A 169 -6.65 -7.14 2.02
C VAL A 169 -7.65 -7.52 3.11
N LYS A 170 -8.85 -6.93 3.07
CA LYS A 170 -10.04 -7.31 3.84
C LYS A 170 -11.23 -7.31 2.89
N ASN A 171 -12.13 -8.28 3.01
CA ASN A 171 -13.28 -8.47 2.11
C ASN A 171 -12.92 -8.49 0.61
N ALA A 172 -11.71 -8.96 0.31
CA ALA A 172 -11.17 -9.03 -1.04
C ALA A 172 -10.20 -10.21 -1.13
N ASN A 173 -10.10 -10.79 -2.32
CA ASN A 173 -9.12 -11.82 -2.63
C ASN A 173 -7.96 -11.23 -3.41
N ALA A 174 -6.79 -11.84 -3.27
CA ALA A 174 -5.62 -11.50 -4.08
C ALA A 174 -4.99 -12.76 -4.69
N SER A 175 -4.54 -12.63 -5.94
CA SER A 175 -3.75 -13.63 -6.67
C SER A 175 -2.48 -13.02 -7.25
N SER A 176 -1.59 -13.90 -7.71
CA SER A 176 -0.37 -13.53 -8.43
C SER A 176 0.51 -12.49 -7.70
N PRO A 177 0.73 -12.59 -6.36
CA PRO A 177 1.60 -11.65 -5.69
C PRO A 177 3.04 -11.83 -6.17
N ALA A 178 3.67 -10.75 -6.60
CA ALA A 178 5.02 -10.77 -7.15
C ALA A 178 5.81 -9.52 -6.74
N ALA A 179 7.11 -9.68 -6.51
CA ALA A 179 8.04 -8.57 -6.48
C ALA A 179 8.57 -8.33 -7.90
N LEU A 180 8.50 -7.11 -8.41
CA LEU A 180 8.83 -6.81 -9.80
C LEU A 180 10.35 -6.86 -10.07
N PRO A 181 10.79 -7.30 -11.26
CA PRO A 181 12.20 -7.47 -11.60
C PRO A 181 13.01 -6.17 -11.46
N LEU A 182 14.10 -6.24 -10.72
CA LEU A 182 14.86 -5.09 -10.21
C LEU A 182 15.59 -4.27 -11.30
N ARG A 183 15.82 -4.83 -12.50
CA ARG A 183 16.66 -4.21 -13.53
C ARG A 183 16.14 -2.83 -13.97
N ASN A 184 14.82 -2.64 -13.98
CA ASN A 184 14.20 -1.38 -14.44
C ASN A 184 13.90 -0.40 -13.30
N TRP A 185 13.89 -0.84 -12.03
CA TRP A 185 13.39 -0.01 -10.92
C TRP A 185 14.47 0.51 -9.96
N ARG A 186 15.68 -0.05 -10.02
CA ARG A 186 16.80 0.26 -9.09
C ARG A 186 17.23 1.72 -9.04
N HIS A 187 16.93 2.49 -10.08
CA HIS A 187 17.28 3.91 -10.16
C HIS A 187 16.14 4.84 -9.71
N LEU A 188 14.91 4.31 -9.57
CA LEU A 188 13.71 5.07 -9.20
C LEU A 188 13.34 4.93 -7.71
N SER A 189 13.76 3.84 -7.06
CA SER A 189 13.53 3.60 -5.64
C SER A 189 14.56 2.63 -5.07
N ASP A 190 14.83 2.76 -3.78
CA ASP A 190 15.59 1.84 -2.93
C ASP A 190 14.77 0.63 -2.44
N HIS A 191 13.47 0.57 -2.77
CA HIS A 191 12.59 -0.59 -2.54
C HIS A 191 12.18 -1.26 -3.86
N ALA A 192 12.10 -2.58 -3.87
CA ALA A 192 11.54 -3.34 -4.98
C ALA A 192 10.01 -3.20 -5.01
N PRO A 193 9.39 -2.84 -6.15
CA PRO A 193 7.94 -2.74 -6.25
C PRO A 193 7.25 -4.09 -6.04
N LEU A 194 6.09 -4.06 -5.40
CA LEU A 194 5.19 -5.22 -5.28
C LEU A 194 3.99 -5.05 -6.20
N SER A 195 3.52 -6.17 -6.76
CA SER A 195 2.29 -6.23 -7.56
C SER A 195 1.45 -7.42 -7.15
N ALA A 196 0.13 -7.29 -7.29
CA ALA A 196 -0.82 -8.37 -7.13
C ALA A 196 -2.08 -8.06 -7.95
N GLU A 197 -2.91 -9.08 -8.17
CA GLU A 197 -4.24 -8.93 -8.76
C GLU A 197 -5.27 -9.03 -7.62
N ILE A 198 -6.15 -8.02 -7.50
CA ILE A 198 -7.20 -7.97 -6.47
C ILE A 198 -8.54 -8.34 -7.12
N HIS A 199 -9.28 -9.23 -6.47
CA HIS A 199 -10.59 -9.75 -6.89
C HIS A 199 -11.62 -9.48 -5.81
N LEU A 200 -12.80 -9.02 -6.23
CA LEU A 200 -13.91 -8.58 -5.38
C LEU A 200 -15.17 -9.39 -5.70
#